data_AF-A0A8S2ADS5-F1
#
_entry.id   AF-A0A8S2ADS5-F1
#
_cell.length_a   1.000
_cell.length_b   1.000
_cell.length_c   1.000
_cell.angle_alpha   90.00
_cell.angle_beta   90.00
_cell.angle_gamma   90.00
#
_symmetry.space_group_name_H-M   'P 1'
#
loop_
_entity.id
_entity.type
_entity.pdbx_description
1 polymer ?
#
loop_
_entity_poly.entity_id
_entity_poly.type
_entity_poly.pdbx_seq_one_letter_code
_entity_poly.pdbx_strand_id
1 'polypeptide(L)'
;MAKSPVEVNLIPIEATSETFADYGQIIEASRDGETFGPNDAQLDLSRGTPRLYIMPLQDTSFGFSKITHHANVTQCLGSIGAHVWYVGVAKPSLIEDDDERREDTVESKSGHLYAPPAVEEVRVFRISGTKFVKYNRGTWHVGPLFKESSMDFYNLELTDTDVVDETTYDFRKNNGSQSFASIFLWFTMAKSPVEVKLIPIEATPETFADYGQIIEASRDGASFGPDDAQLDLSRGTPRFYILRLEGRSLGFSNITHHANVTQCLGSIGAHVWYLGVAKPSLIEDDDDNGRRVDALESKSGHLYIPPAVEEIRVFRISGPKFVKLNRGTWHAGPLFRDGSSMDFYNLELTNTNEVDHTTHDFKKNNGVIFRFDP
;
A
#
# COMPACT_ATOMS: atom_id res chain seq x y z
N MET A 1 1.70 -44.25 -21.96
CA MET A 1 1.38 -43.81 -20.59
C MET A 1 2.02 -42.46 -20.39
N ALA A 2 1.34 -41.48 -19.80
CA ALA A 2 2.03 -40.30 -19.30
C ALA A 2 2.94 -40.73 -18.13
N LYS A 3 4.13 -40.12 -17.99
CA LYS A 3 4.88 -40.25 -16.74
C LYS A 3 4.07 -39.58 -15.63
N SER A 4 3.99 -40.21 -14.46
CA SER A 4 3.58 -39.52 -13.24
C SER A 4 4.47 -38.29 -13.01
N PRO A 5 3.96 -37.20 -12.39
CA PRO A 5 4.82 -36.11 -11.96
C PRO A 5 5.95 -36.63 -11.05
N VAL A 6 7.11 -35.97 -11.12
CA VAL A 6 8.11 -36.06 -10.07
C VAL A 6 7.79 -34.97 -9.06
N GLU A 7 7.50 -35.35 -7.83
CA GLU A 7 7.25 -34.40 -6.74
C GLU A 7 8.58 -33.99 -6.10
N VAL A 8 8.78 -32.69 -5.89
CA VAL A 8 9.98 -32.11 -5.28
C VAL A 8 9.57 -31.40 -4.00
N ASN A 9 10.08 -31.86 -2.86
CA ASN A 9 9.79 -31.25 -1.56
C ASN A 9 10.74 -30.07 -1.31
N LEU A 10 10.19 -28.86 -1.32
CA LEU A 10 10.94 -27.63 -1.01
C LEU A 10 10.79 -27.28 0.48
N ILE A 11 11.91 -26.93 1.12
CA ILE A 11 11.94 -26.50 2.52
C ILE A 11 11.86 -24.97 2.56
N PRO A 12 10.86 -24.36 3.24
CA PRO A 12 10.76 -22.91 3.33
C PRO A 12 11.94 -22.25 4.05
N ILE A 13 12.51 -21.23 3.42
CA ILE A 13 13.54 -20.34 3.97
C ILE A 13 12.84 -19.11 4.59
N GLU A 14 13.25 -18.62 5.77
CA GLU A 14 12.66 -17.36 6.28
C GLU A 14 13.10 -16.18 5.41
N ALA A 15 12.13 -15.36 5.00
CA ALA A 15 12.36 -14.17 4.21
C ALA A 15 13.04 -13.06 5.05
N THR A 16 14.27 -12.71 4.66
CA THR A 16 15.01 -11.54 5.14
C THR A 16 15.60 -10.80 3.93
N SER A 17 16.05 -9.57 4.12
CA SER A 17 16.70 -8.78 3.07
C SER A 17 17.98 -9.44 2.53
N GLU A 18 18.60 -10.34 3.30
CA GLU A 18 19.76 -11.15 2.88
C GLU A 18 19.34 -12.38 2.09
N THR A 19 18.35 -13.14 2.57
CA THR A 19 17.96 -14.42 1.96
C THR A 19 17.16 -14.24 0.66
N PHE A 20 16.52 -13.07 0.47
CA PHE A 20 15.64 -12.78 -0.67
C PHE A 20 16.27 -11.87 -1.75
N ALA A 21 17.49 -11.35 -1.53
CA ALA A 21 18.11 -10.32 -2.39
C ALA A 21 18.16 -10.68 -3.90
N ASP A 22 18.39 -11.95 -4.22
CA ASP A 22 18.45 -12.48 -5.59
C ASP A 22 17.10 -12.40 -6.35
N TYR A 23 15.99 -12.23 -5.64
CA TYR A 23 14.62 -12.27 -6.18
C TYR A 23 13.90 -10.92 -6.05
N GLY A 24 14.34 -10.08 -5.10
CA GLY A 24 13.64 -8.84 -4.77
C GLY A 24 14.12 -8.21 -3.46
N GLN A 25 13.20 -7.53 -2.78
CA GLN A 25 13.44 -6.92 -1.47
C GLN A 25 12.38 -7.40 -0.46
N ILE A 26 12.79 -7.50 0.81
CA ILE A 26 11.88 -7.57 1.94
C ILE A 26 11.77 -6.17 2.53
N ILE A 27 10.55 -5.65 2.61
CA ILE A 27 10.24 -4.36 3.20
C ILE A 27 9.84 -4.63 4.65
N GLU A 28 10.53 -3.98 5.60
CA GLU A 28 10.27 -4.07 7.03
C GLU A 28 9.98 -2.68 7.63
N ALA A 29 9.46 -2.63 8.85
CA ALA A 29 9.02 -1.38 9.47
C ALA A 29 10.20 -0.49 9.92
N SER A 30 10.33 0.69 9.30
CA SER A 30 11.23 1.76 9.73
C SER A 30 10.58 2.60 10.84
N ARG A 31 11.36 3.46 11.50
CA ARG A 31 10.84 4.45 12.45
C ARG A 31 10.29 5.68 11.74
N ASP A 32 9.44 6.42 12.45
CA ASP A 32 8.99 7.73 12.03
C ASP A 32 10.17 8.71 11.82
N GLY A 33 10.06 9.53 10.78
CA GLY A 33 11.10 10.46 10.34
C GLY A 33 12.25 9.88 9.49
N GLU A 34 12.24 8.59 9.12
CA GLU A 34 13.27 8.02 8.22
C GLU A 34 13.05 8.45 6.76
N THR A 35 14.04 9.14 6.17
CA THR A 35 14.07 9.57 4.77
C THR A 35 14.21 8.39 3.80
N PHE A 36 13.86 8.59 2.53
CA PHE A 36 14.00 7.53 1.51
C PHE A 36 15.45 7.04 1.35
N GLY A 37 15.63 5.73 1.25
CA GLY A 37 16.92 5.07 1.08
C GLY A 37 16.81 3.65 0.51
N PRO A 38 17.91 2.86 0.51
CA PRO A 38 17.95 1.54 -0.11
C PRO A 38 17.10 0.46 0.60
N ASN A 39 16.63 0.75 1.82
CA ASN A 39 15.75 -0.15 2.58
C ASN A 39 14.26 0.01 2.20
N ASP A 40 13.89 1.12 1.57
CA ASP A 40 12.56 1.31 0.97
C ASP A 40 12.41 0.45 -0.30
N ALA A 41 11.16 0.22 -0.73
CA ALA A 41 10.90 -0.45 -1.99
C ALA A 41 11.50 0.33 -3.18
N GLN A 42 12.44 -0.26 -3.89
CA GLN A 42 12.99 0.31 -5.13
C GLN A 42 12.08 -0.10 -6.29
N LEU A 43 11.02 0.69 -6.48
CA LEU A 43 9.91 0.41 -7.40
C LEU A 43 10.26 0.74 -8.85
N ASP A 44 9.84 -0.12 -9.79
CA ASP A 44 9.58 0.25 -11.17
C ASP A 44 8.09 0.07 -11.46
N LEU A 45 7.39 1.20 -11.55
CA LEU A 45 5.99 1.33 -11.94
C LEU A 45 5.86 2.21 -13.21
N SER A 46 6.97 2.43 -13.93
CA SER A 46 7.09 3.47 -14.95
C SER A 46 6.39 3.16 -16.28
N ARG A 47 5.98 1.91 -16.50
CA ARG A 47 5.55 1.38 -17.80
C ARG A 47 4.04 1.24 -17.99
N GLY A 48 3.23 1.72 -17.05
CA GLY A 48 1.76 1.69 -17.15
C GLY A 48 1.08 2.50 -16.04
N THR A 49 -0.20 2.26 -15.80
CA THR A 49 -0.93 2.87 -14.67
C THR A 49 -0.71 2.04 -13.40
N PRO A 50 -0.21 2.61 -12.29
CA PRO A 50 -0.06 1.87 -11.04
C PRO A 50 -1.41 1.51 -10.41
N ARG A 51 -1.52 0.30 -9.85
CA ARG A 51 -2.70 -0.19 -9.10
C ARG A 51 -2.29 -0.59 -7.70
N LEU A 52 -2.92 -0.01 -6.67
CA LEU A 52 -2.86 -0.50 -5.29
C LEU A 52 -4.27 -0.97 -4.89
N TYR A 53 -4.42 -2.23 -4.50
CA TYR A 53 -5.72 -2.83 -4.20
C TYR A 53 -5.64 -3.93 -3.13
N ILE A 54 -6.81 -4.35 -2.62
CA ILE A 54 -6.94 -5.52 -1.74
C ILE A 54 -7.42 -6.71 -2.58
N MET A 55 -6.62 -7.77 -2.56
CA MET A 55 -6.84 -9.04 -3.25
C MET A 55 -7.21 -10.13 -2.20
N PRO A 56 -8.50 -10.47 -2.04
CA PRO A 56 -8.91 -11.58 -1.17
C PRO A 56 -8.71 -12.92 -1.89
N LEU A 57 -7.78 -13.74 -1.40
CA LEU A 57 -7.52 -15.07 -1.94
C LEU A 57 -8.18 -16.16 -1.10
N GLN A 58 -8.59 -17.23 -1.77
CA GLN A 58 -9.15 -18.44 -1.14
C GLN A 58 -8.13 -19.60 -1.18
N ASP A 59 -8.12 -20.42 -0.13
CA ASP A 59 -7.19 -21.53 0.23
C ASP A 59 -6.24 -21.97 -0.89
N THR A 60 -4.97 -21.60 -0.78
CA THR A 60 -3.95 -21.83 -1.80
C THR A 60 -3.10 -23.06 -1.48
N SER A 61 -3.26 -24.11 -2.29
CA SER A 61 -2.47 -25.34 -2.16
C SER A 61 -0.95 -25.07 -2.16
N PHE A 62 -0.26 -25.56 -1.13
CA PHE A 62 1.21 -25.59 -1.09
C PHE A 62 1.84 -26.43 -2.20
N GLY A 63 1.08 -27.37 -2.78
CA GLY A 63 1.43 -28.03 -4.02
C GLY A 63 1.23 -27.09 -5.20
N PHE A 64 2.20 -26.20 -5.41
CA PHE A 64 2.22 -25.30 -6.57
C PHE A 64 2.83 -25.99 -7.79
N SER A 65 2.74 -25.25 -8.90
CA SER A 65 2.51 -25.86 -10.18
C SER A 65 2.77 -24.84 -11.30
N LYS A 66 2.12 -23.69 -11.14
CA LYS A 66 2.31 -22.51 -11.96
C LYS A 66 3.49 -21.75 -11.40
N ILE A 67 4.21 -21.03 -12.24
CA ILE A 67 5.07 -19.94 -11.82
C ILE A 67 5.01 -18.87 -12.90
N THR A 68 4.89 -17.61 -12.47
CA THR A 68 4.60 -16.45 -13.31
C THR A 68 5.71 -15.43 -13.16
N HIS A 69 6.03 -14.67 -14.21
CA HIS A 69 6.78 -13.42 -14.06
C HIS A 69 6.13 -12.28 -14.85
N HIS A 70 6.48 -11.06 -14.45
CA HIS A 70 6.07 -9.82 -15.08
C HIS A 70 7.32 -9.08 -15.54
N ALA A 71 7.36 -8.63 -16.79
CA ALA A 71 8.57 -8.07 -17.39
C ALA A 71 8.65 -6.53 -17.28
N ASN A 72 7.55 -5.86 -16.98
CA ASN A 72 7.43 -4.41 -17.05
C ASN A 72 7.20 -3.72 -15.69
N VAL A 73 6.97 -4.47 -14.62
CA VAL A 73 6.68 -3.95 -13.27
C VAL A 73 7.46 -4.65 -12.16
N THR A 74 7.72 -3.94 -11.06
CA THR A 74 7.98 -4.56 -9.75
C THR A 74 6.67 -4.70 -8.96
N GLN A 75 6.18 -5.91 -8.74
CA GLN A 75 5.00 -6.16 -7.90
C GLN A 75 5.38 -6.21 -6.41
N CYS A 76 4.54 -5.67 -5.52
CA CYS A 76 4.70 -5.76 -4.07
C CYS A 76 3.47 -6.40 -3.40
N LEU A 77 3.69 -7.41 -2.55
CA LEU A 77 2.66 -8.16 -1.83
C LEU A 77 2.89 -8.17 -0.30
N GLY A 78 1.82 -8.01 0.48
CA GLY A 78 1.83 -8.14 1.94
C GLY A 78 0.51 -8.66 2.49
N SER A 79 0.56 -9.54 3.50
CA SER A 79 -0.64 -10.13 4.11
C SER A 79 -1.35 -9.13 5.02
N ILE A 80 -2.67 -9.02 4.86
CA ILE A 80 -3.49 -8.28 5.83
C ILE A 80 -3.51 -9.07 7.15
N GLY A 81 -3.49 -8.37 8.29
CA GLY A 81 -3.44 -9.00 9.61
C GLY A 81 -2.05 -9.51 10.02
N ALA A 82 -1.00 -9.26 9.22
CA ALA A 82 0.37 -9.76 9.44
C ALA A 82 0.46 -11.30 9.54
N HIS A 83 -0.47 -12.01 8.88
CA HIS A 83 -0.53 -13.46 8.86
C HIS A 83 0.66 -14.09 8.12
N VAL A 84 0.98 -15.33 8.47
CA VAL A 84 2.13 -16.06 7.90
C VAL A 84 1.76 -16.64 6.54
N TRP A 85 2.50 -16.26 5.50
CA TRP A 85 2.32 -16.73 4.15
C TRP A 85 3.66 -17.14 3.53
N TYR A 86 3.61 -17.69 2.32
CA TYR A 86 4.74 -18.28 1.63
C TYR A 86 4.71 -17.92 0.14
N VAL A 87 5.88 -17.89 -0.50
CA VAL A 87 6.01 -17.70 -1.95
C VAL A 87 7.00 -18.71 -2.52
N GLY A 88 6.66 -19.37 -3.63
CA GLY A 88 7.62 -20.08 -4.47
C GLY A 88 8.25 -19.10 -5.47
N VAL A 89 9.58 -19.07 -5.61
CA VAL A 89 10.28 -18.15 -6.52
C VAL A 89 11.42 -18.84 -7.28
N ALA A 90 11.77 -18.28 -8.45
CA ALA A 90 13.05 -18.50 -9.12
C ALA A 90 13.64 -17.16 -9.58
N LYS A 91 14.93 -17.12 -9.89
CA LYS A 91 15.66 -15.88 -10.22
C LYS A 91 15.08 -15.18 -11.45
N PRO A 92 15.16 -13.83 -11.53
CA PRO A 92 14.79 -13.11 -12.75
C PRO A 92 15.65 -13.57 -13.94
N SER A 93 15.01 -13.75 -15.09
CA SER A 93 15.65 -14.32 -16.29
C SER A 93 15.23 -13.65 -17.60
N LEU A 94 14.82 -12.38 -17.53
CA LEU A 94 14.64 -11.52 -18.70
C LEU A 94 15.98 -11.34 -19.43
N ILE A 95 15.90 -11.18 -20.75
CA ILE A 95 17.04 -10.91 -21.63
C ILE A 95 16.75 -9.57 -22.31
N GLU A 96 17.43 -8.51 -21.89
CA GLU A 96 17.25 -7.15 -22.43
C GLU A 96 18.25 -6.83 -23.56
N ASP A 97 19.43 -7.45 -23.58
CA ASP A 97 20.47 -7.27 -24.62
C ASP A 97 20.58 -8.47 -25.59
N ASP A 98 20.81 -8.19 -26.88
CA ASP A 98 20.92 -9.23 -27.93
C ASP A 98 22.12 -10.17 -27.75
N ASP A 99 23.22 -9.68 -27.16
CA ASP A 99 24.43 -10.46 -26.86
C ASP A 99 24.24 -11.46 -25.69
N GLU A 100 23.16 -11.34 -24.91
CA GLU A 100 22.82 -12.27 -23.82
C GLU A 100 21.96 -13.47 -24.27
N ARG A 101 21.48 -13.48 -25.53
CA ARG A 101 20.63 -14.55 -26.09
C ARG A 101 21.34 -15.92 -26.08
N ARG A 102 20.58 -16.98 -25.80
CA ARG A 102 21.04 -18.37 -25.70
C ARG A 102 20.11 -19.31 -26.48
N GLU A 103 20.53 -20.57 -26.65
CA GLU A 103 19.75 -21.60 -27.37
C GLU A 103 18.40 -21.92 -26.68
N ASP A 104 18.30 -21.67 -25.37
CA ASP A 104 17.11 -21.84 -24.53
C ASP A 104 16.27 -20.56 -24.37
N THR A 105 16.60 -19.46 -25.06
CA THR A 105 15.82 -18.21 -25.02
C THR A 105 14.44 -18.38 -25.67
N VAL A 106 13.40 -17.92 -24.95
CA VAL A 106 12.00 -17.94 -25.37
C VAL A 106 11.47 -16.51 -25.49
N GLU A 107 10.64 -16.26 -26.49
CA GLU A 107 9.87 -15.02 -26.65
C GLU A 107 8.48 -15.18 -26.01
N SER A 108 8.10 -14.23 -25.17
CA SER A 108 6.78 -14.18 -24.53
C SER A 108 5.66 -13.76 -25.48
N LYS A 109 4.40 -13.92 -25.05
CA LYS A 109 3.23 -13.36 -25.78
C LYS A 109 3.32 -11.83 -25.98
N SER A 110 4.06 -11.17 -25.09
CA SER A 110 4.32 -9.73 -25.02
C SER A 110 5.61 -9.29 -25.71
N GLY A 111 6.33 -10.19 -26.39
CA GLY A 111 7.55 -9.89 -27.16
C GLY A 111 8.82 -9.67 -26.34
N HIS A 112 8.78 -9.69 -25.01
CA HIS A 112 10.00 -9.74 -24.18
C HIS A 112 10.64 -11.13 -24.26
N LEU A 113 11.98 -11.16 -24.25
CA LEU A 113 12.77 -12.40 -24.23
C LEU A 113 13.10 -12.83 -22.80
N TYR A 114 13.15 -14.15 -22.57
CA TYR A 114 13.52 -14.71 -21.27
C TYR A 114 14.13 -16.11 -21.42
N ALA A 115 14.89 -16.57 -20.42
CA ALA A 115 15.26 -17.98 -20.25
C ALA A 115 14.27 -18.68 -19.27
N PRO A 116 13.72 -19.87 -19.57
CA PRO A 116 12.83 -20.58 -18.66
C PRO A 116 13.50 -20.92 -17.31
N PRO A 117 12.76 -20.90 -16.18
CA PRO A 117 13.33 -21.13 -14.86
C PRO A 117 13.66 -22.61 -14.64
N ALA A 118 14.89 -22.89 -14.18
CA ALA A 118 15.31 -24.24 -13.82
C ALA A 118 14.59 -24.75 -12.55
N VAL A 119 14.12 -26.00 -12.55
CA VAL A 119 13.30 -26.57 -11.46
C VAL A 119 14.12 -26.69 -10.17
N GLU A 120 15.41 -26.99 -10.31
CA GLU A 120 16.42 -27.05 -9.26
C GLU A 120 16.78 -25.67 -8.66
N GLU A 121 16.42 -24.56 -9.31
CA GLU A 121 16.61 -23.20 -8.79
C GLU A 121 15.40 -22.67 -8.02
N VAL A 122 14.22 -23.31 -8.14
CA VAL A 122 13.02 -22.89 -7.42
C VAL A 122 13.22 -23.00 -5.90
N ARG A 123 12.91 -21.93 -5.16
CA ARG A 123 12.93 -21.86 -3.69
C ARG A 123 11.54 -21.55 -3.17
N VAL A 124 11.28 -21.88 -1.90
CA VAL A 124 10.11 -21.38 -1.18
C VAL A 124 10.60 -20.52 -0.03
N PHE A 125 9.99 -19.34 0.12
CA PHE A 125 10.20 -18.46 1.26
C PHE A 125 8.97 -18.46 2.17
N ARG A 126 9.21 -18.28 3.46
CA ARG A 126 8.22 -17.99 4.51
C ARG A 126 8.30 -16.49 4.83
N ILE A 127 7.17 -15.81 4.74
CA ILE A 127 7.00 -14.42 5.15
C ILE A 127 6.25 -14.42 6.48
N SER A 128 6.69 -13.60 7.44
CA SER A 128 6.03 -13.51 8.74
C SER A 128 6.18 -12.15 9.40
N GLY A 129 5.17 -11.76 10.19
CA GLY A 129 5.06 -10.41 10.71
C GLY A 129 4.52 -9.44 9.66
N THR A 130 4.75 -8.14 9.87
CA THR A 130 4.21 -7.05 9.05
C THR A 130 4.95 -6.83 7.72
N LYS A 131 5.83 -7.77 7.33
CA LYS A 131 6.69 -7.68 6.13
C LYS A 131 5.88 -7.66 4.83
N PHE A 132 6.34 -6.84 3.88
CA PHE A 132 5.97 -6.97 2.47
C PHE A 132 7.14 -7.55 1.67
N VAL A 133 6.80 -8.27 0.59
CA VAL A 133 7.75 -8.71 -0.43
C VAL A 133 7.59 -7.78 -1.63
N LYS A 134 8.70 -7.30 -2.20
CA LYS A 134 8.75 -6.66 -3.51
C LYS A 134 9.56 -7.55 -4.45
N TYR A 135 9.00 -7.97 -5.57
CA TYR A 135 9.74 -8.72 -6.60
C TYR A 135 10.50 -7.77 -7.52
N ASN A 136 11.65 -8.19 -8.03
CA ASN A 136 12.31 -7.52 -9.14
C ASN A 136 11.57 -7.83 -10.46
N ARG A 137 11.67 -6.92 -11.45
CA ARG A 137 11.20 -7.19 -12.82
C ARG A 137 11.79 -8.50 -13.32
N GLY A 138 10.95 -9.38 -13.88
CA GLY A 138 11.36 -10.69 -14.36
C GLY A 138 11.43 -11.81 -13.32
N THR A 139 11.32 -11.53 -12.02
CA THR A 139 11.37 -12.58 -10.98
C THR A 139 10.17 -13.51 -11.11
N TRP A 140 10.45 -14.80 -11.33
CA TRP A 140 9.42 -15.83 -11.31
C TRP A 140 8.92 -16.05 -9.89
N HIS A 141 7.61 -16.01 -9.70
CA HIS A 141 6.96 -16.17 -8.41
C HIS A 141 5.63 -16.93 -8.53
N VAL A 142 5.19 -17.52 -7.41
CA VAL A 142 3.88 -18.15 -7.26
C VAL A 142 3.45 -18.13 -5.79
N GLY A 143 2.17 -17.80 -5.61
CA GLY A 143 1.56 -17.52 -4.33
C GLY A 143 0.73 -16.24 -4.47
N PRO A 144 0.37 -15.59 -3.34
CA PRO A 144 0.63 -16.03 -1.97
C PRO A 144 0.10 -17.43 -1.63
N LEU A 145 0.93 -18.24 -0.95
CA LEU A 145 0.58 -19.58 -0.45
C LEU A 145 0.38 -19.53 1.07
N PHE A 146 -0.74 -20.05 1.58
CA PHE A 146 -1.11 -19.93 3.01
C PHE A 146 -1.91 -21.15 3.50
N LYS A 147 -2.09 -21.29 4.83
CA LYS A 147 -2.77 -22.46 5.45
C LYS A 147 -4.22 -22.21 5.81
N GLU A 148 -4.56 -20.94 5.93
CA GLU A 148 -5.87 -20.41 6.24
C GLU A 148 -6.82 -20.71 5.07
N SER A 149 -8.11 -20.87 5.35
CA SER A 149 -9.13 -21.10 4.31
C SER A 149 -9.21 -19.93 3.31
N SER A 150 -8.76 -18.75 3.71
CA SER A 150 -8.67 -17.54 2.89
C SER A 150 -7.71 -16.56 3.54
N MET A 151 -7.07 -15.71 2.75
CA MET A 151 -6.26 -14.61 3.26
C MET A 151 -6.31 -13.44 2.28
N ASP A 152 -6.47 -12.24 2.83
CA ASP A 152 -6.48 -11.00 2.06
C ASP A 152 -5.05 -10.45 1.95
N PHE A 153 -4.71 -9.90 0.80
CA PHE A 153 -3.40 -9.30 0.52
C PHE A 153 -3.55 -7.88 0.02
N TYR A 154 -2.63 -7.01 0.44
CA TYR A 154 -2.36 -5.75 -0.24
C TYR A 154 -1.45 -6.04 -1.44
N ASN A 155 -1.83 -5.63 -2.65
CA ASN A 155 -1.03 -5.78 -3.87
C ASN A 155 -0.80 -4.43 -4.56
N LEU A 156 0.43 -4.19 -5.02
CA LEU A 156 0.87 -3.00 -5.75
C LEU A 156 1.60 -3.41 -7.04
N GLU A 157 1.06 -3.03 -8.20
CA GLU A 157 1.51 -3.45 -9.54
C GLU A 157 1.02 -2.47 -10.63
N LEU A 158 0.88 -2.89 -11.90
CA LEU A 158 0.17 -2.13 -12.94
C LEU A 158 -1.26 -2.67 -13.15
N THR A 159 -2.15 -1.82 -13.62
CA THR A 159 -3.58 -2.14 -13.85
C THR A 159 -3.86 -3.30 -14.80
N ASP A 160 -2.88 -3.65 -15.62
CA ASP A 160 -2.93 -4.64 -16.69
C ASP A 160 -1.83 -5.72 -16.57
N THR A 161 -1.15 -5.82 -15.42
CA THR A 161 -0.10 -6.82 -15.14
C THR A 161 -0.56 -8.25 -15.45
N ASP A 162 -1.71 -8.67 -14.93
CA ASP A 162 -2.34 -9.98 -15.19
C ASP A 162 -3.02 -10.11 -16.58
N VAL A 163 -2.92 -9.10 -17.45
CA VAL A 163 -3.64 -9.03 -18.74
C VAL A 163 -2.68 -8.98 -19.93
N VAL A 164 -1.60 -8.21 -19.84
CA VAL A 164 -0.64 -8.00 -20.94
C VAL A 164 0.82 -8.33 -20.56
N ASP A 165 1.13 -8.49 -19.27
CA ASP A 165 2.48 -8.76 -18.75
C ASP A 165 2.54 -10.07 -17.93
N GLU A 166 1.66 -11.04 -18.22
CA GLU A 166 1.58 -12.36 -17.56
C GLU A 166 2.29 -13.45 -18.39
N THR A 167 3.51 -13.84 -18.00
CA THR A 167 4.21 -15.01 -18.57
C THR A 167 4.17 -16.18 -17.58
N THR A 168 3.30 -17.17 -17.83
CA THR A 168 2.90 -18.18 -16.83
C THR A 168 3.06 -19.63 -17.27
N TYR A 169 3.72 -20.42 -16.43
CA TYR A 169 3.90 -21.88 -16.53
C TYR A 169 2.78 -22.65 -15.76
N ASP A 170 2.63 -23.98 -15.88
CA ASP A 170 1.50 -24.71 -15.22
C ASP A 170 1.74 -26.21 -14.90
N PHE A 171 1.47 -26.64 -13.65
CA PHE A 171 1.37 -28.04 -13.24
C PHE A 171 0.05 -28.41 -12.43
N ARG A 172 -1.11 -27.71 -12.56
CA ARG A 172 -2.49 -27.89 -11.91
C ARG A 172 -2.92 -26.90 -10.74
N LYS A 173 -4.23 -26.64 -10.49
CA LYS A 173 -4.88 -25.68 -9.49
C LYS A 173 -6.30 -26.20 -9.03
N ASN A 174 -7.18 -25.72 -8.10
CA ASN A 174 -7.39 -24.63 -7.06
C ASN A 174 -8.58 -25.08 -6.09
N ASN A 175 -9.22 -24.40 -5.08
CA ASN A 175 -8.95 -23.50 -3.89
C ASN A 175 -10.27 -23.15 -3.07
N GLY A 176 -10.29 -22.98 -1.71
CA GLY A 176 -11.22 -22.10 -0.89
C GLY A 176 -12.27 -22.68 0.12
N SER A 177 -12.90 -22.01 1.13
CA SER A 177 -12.77 -20.75 1.98
C SER A 177 -13.72 -20.79 3.24
N GLN A 178 -13.88 -19.90 4.27
CA GLN A 178 -13.41 -18.57 4.83
C GLN A 178 -13.48 -18.65 6.43
N SER A 179 -13.68 -17.76 7.44
CA SER A 179 -13.62 -16.30 7.93
C SER A 179 -13.75 -16.32 9.52
N PHE A 180 -13.94 -15.37 10.49
CA PHE A 180 -13.95 -13.89 10.90
C PHE A 180 -14.12 -13.86 12.49
N ALA A 181 -14.32 -12.84 13.39
CA ALA A 181 -14.08 -11.37 13.73
C ALA A 181 -14.75 -11.11 15.18
N SER A 182 -14.66 -10.11 16.11
CA SER A 182 -14.01 -8.79 16.52
C SER A 182 -14.01 -8.72 18.11
N ILE A 183 -14.11 -7.70 19.02
CA ILE A 183 -14.21 -6.19 19.25
C ILE A 183 -14.00 -5.91 20.81
N PHE A 184 -13.93 -4.77 21.57
CA PHE A 184 -13.85 -3.26 21.51
C PHE A 184 -12.89 -2.70 22.66
N LEU A 185 -13.05 -1.72 23.60
CA LEU A 185 -14.04 -0.72 24.14
C LEU A 185 -13.30 0.50 24.88
N TRP A 186 -13.92 1.34 25.75
CA TRP A 186 -13.38 2.56 26.47
C TRP A 186 -13.59 2.57 28.03
N PHE A 187 -13.34 3.58 28.91
CA PHE A 187 -13.13 5.07 28.86
C PHE A 187 -12.02 5.59 29.86
N THR A 188 -11.90 6.77 30.53
CA THR A 188 -12.73 7.95 30.99
C THR A 188 -11.84 9.22 31.27
N MET A 189 -12.34 10.41 31.74
CA MET A 189 -11.55 11.70 31.65
C MET A 189 -11.94 12.94 32.54
N ALA A 190 -11.12 14.02 32.47
CA ALA A 190 -11.46 15.43 32.78
C ALA A 190 -10.69 16.43 31.84
N LYS A 191 -11.34 17.51 31.36
CA LYS A 191 -10.77 18.52 30.41
C LYS A 191 -9.60 19.34 31.03
N SER A 192 -8.59 19.89 30.32
CA SER A 192 -8.41 20.40 28.93
C SER A 192 -8.69 21.90 28.71
N PRO A 193 -8.00 22.58 27.74
CA PRO A 193 -8.34 23.91 27.21
C PRO A 193 -9.65 23.90 26.37
N VAL A 194 -9.91 24.93 25.55
CA VAL A 194 -11.09 24.98 24.64
C VAL A 194 -11.00 23.86 23.60
N GLU A 195 -11.63 22.75 23.98
CA GLU A 195 -11.55 21.46 23.34
C GLU A 195 -12.82 21.22 22.53
N VAL A 196 -12.69 21.30 21.20
CA VAL A 196 -13.73 20.90 20.27
C VAL A 196 -13.78 19.37 20.25
N LYS A 197 -14.89 18.81 20.73
CA LYS A 197 -15.15 17.37 20.66
C LYS A 197 -15.74 17.01 19.30
N LEU A 198 -15.01 16.20 18.55
CA LEU A 198 -15.46 15.58 17.31
C LEU A 198 -16.00 14.18 17.62
N ILE A 199 -17.00 13.75 16.84
CA ILE A 199 -17.52 12.38 16.87
C ILE A 199 -16.92 11.65 15.67
N PRO A 200 -16.25 10.49 15.84
CA PRO A 200 -15.74 9.72 14.72
C PRO A 200 -16.86 9.25 13.78
N ILE A 201 -16.69 9.48 12.49
CA ILE A 201 -17.54 8.98 11.41
C ILE A 201 -16.91 7.68 10.88
N GLU A 202 -17.68 6.60 10.68
CA GLU A 202 -17.10 5.39 10.08
C GLU A 202 -16.70 5.65 8.62
N ALA A 203 -15.50 5.21 8.26
CA ALA A 203 -14.96 5.31 6.91
C ALA A 203 -15.66 4.34 5.95
N THR A 204 -16.50 4.88 5.08
CA THR A 204 -17.09 4.20 3.91
C THR A 204 -16.82 5.04 2.65
N PRO A 205 -16.99 4.47 1.44
CA PRO A 205 -16.83 5.21 0.19
C PRO A 205 -17.68 6.49 0.15
N GLU A 206 -18.93 6.44 0.63
CA GLU A 206 -19.87 7.57 0.63
C GLU A 206 -19.52 8.63 1.67
N THR A 207 -19.09 8.24 2.87
CA THR A 207 -18.76 9.22 3.93
C THR A 207 -17.42 9.90 3.69
N PHE A 208 -16.52 9.29 2.90
CA PHE A 208 -15.15 9.78 2.69
C PHE A 208 -14.88 10.42 1.32
N ALA A 209 -15.82 10.33 0.35
CA ALA A 209 -15.64 10.77 -1.04
C ALA A 209 -15.09 12.21 -1.20
N ASP A 210 -15.47 13.13 -0.32
CA ASP A 210 -15.00 14.52 -0.28
C ASP A 210 -13.49 14.69 0.05
N TYR A 211 -12.86 13.64 0.58
CA TYR A 211 -11.49 13.64 1.10
C TYR A 211 -10.58 12.64 0.35
N GLY A 212 -11.18 11.64 -0.31
CA GLY A 212 -10.45 10.54 -0.91
C GLY A 212 -11.34 9.34 -1.25
N GLN A 213 -10.74 8.16 -1.27
CA GLN A 213 -11.42 6.88 -1.40
C GLN A 213 -11.13 6.00 -0.18
N ILE A 214 -12.10 5.18 0.21
CA ILE A 214 -11.88 4.04 1.10
C ILE A 214 -11.80 2.79 0.23
N ILE A 215 -10.68 2.09 0.29
CA ILE A 215 -10.46 0.89 -0.51
C ILE A 215 -10.66 -0.33 0.39
N GLU A 216 -11.51 -1.24 -0.08
CA GLU A 216 -11.92 -2.48 0.57
C GLU A 216 -11.54 -3.69 -0.30
N ALA A 217 -11.86 -4.90 0.16
CA ALA A 217 -11.58 -6.12 -0.60
C ALA A 217 -12.34 -6.15 -1.94
N SER A 218 -11.59 -6.12 -3.05
CA SER A 218 -12.12 -6.34 -4.40
C SER A 218 -12.61 -7.79 -4.57
N ARG A 219 -13.25 -8.13 -5.70
CA ARG A 219 -13.52 -9.54 -6.01
C ARG A 219 -12.27 -10.17 -6.64
N ASP A 220 -12.04 -11.46 -6.37
CA ASP A 220 -11.03 -12.25 -7.10
C ASP A 220 -11.25 -12.11 -8.63
N GLY A 221 -10.16 -11.86 -9.36
CA GLY A 221 -10.18 -11.55 -10.80
C GLY A 221 -10.81 -10.21 -11.20
N ALA A 222 -11.04 -9.26 -10.29
CA ALA A 222 -11.58 -7.94 -10.64
C ALA A 222 -10.58 -7.10 -11.46
N SER A 223 -10.95 -6.75 -12.70
CA SER A 223 -10.26 -5.75 -13.52
C SER A 223 -10.24 -4.38 -12.86
N PHE A 224 -9.24 -3.55 -13.18
CA PHE A 224 -9.14 -2.19 -12.66
C PHE A 224 -10.39 -1.34 -12.99
N GLY A 225 -10.89 -0.61 -12.00
CA GLY A 225 -12.08 0.24 -12.11
C GLY A 225 -12.10 1.41 -11.12
N PRO A 226 -13.24 2.12 -10.99
CA PRO A 226 -13.35 3.29 -10.11
C PRO A 226 -13.28 2.95 -8.61
N ASP A 227 -13.50 1.69 -8.25
CA ASP A 227 -13.45 1.18 -6.87
C ASP A 227 -12.00 0.93 -6.41
N ASP A 228 -11.03 0.86 -7.34
CA ASP A 228 -9.60 0.83 -7.05
C ASP A 228 -9.07 2.23 -6.69
N ALA A 229 -7.91 2.29 -6.01
CA ALA A 229 -7.24 3.55 -5.70
C ALA A 229 -6.88 4.32 -6.97
N GLN A 230 -7.48 5.50 -7.20
CA GLN A 230 -7.17 6.36 -8.34
C GLN A 230 -5.93 7.21 -8.03
N LEU A 231 -4.75 6.66 -8.32
CA LEU A 231 -3.45 7.21 -7.92
C LEU A 231 -2.98 8.36 -8.83
N ASP A 232 -2.54 9.46 -8.23
CA ASP A 232 -1.63 10.44 -8.87
C ASP A 232 -0.27 10.37 -8.15
N LEU A 233 0.67 9.68 -8.81
CA LEU A 233 2.08 9.58 -8.43
C LEU A 233 2.97 10.27 -9.48
N SER A 234 2.39 11.05 -10.39
CA SER A 234 3.05 11.50 -11.64
C SER A 234 4.17 12.53 -11.45
N ARG A 235 4.30 13.10 -10.25
CA ARG A 235 5.12 14.30 -9.97
C ARG A 235 6.45 14.01 -9.24
N GLY A 236 6.87 12.75 -9.17
CA GLY A 236 8.16 12.36 -8.60
C GLY A 236 8.36 10.85 -8.57
N THR A 237 9.34 10.38 -7.80
CA THR A 237 9.57 8.95 -7.57
C THR A 237 8.57 8.42 -6.53
N PRO A 238 7.79 7.36 -6.80
CA PRO A 238 6.95 6.72 -5.79
C PRO A 238 7.77 6.11 -4.65
N ARG A 239 7.28 6.26 -3.42
CA ARG A 239 7.82 5.61 -2.21
C ARG A 239 6.76 4.70 -1.60
N PHE A 240 7.04 3.40 -1.53
CA PHE A 240 6.22 2.44 -0.77
C PHE A 240 7.06 1.87 0.38
N TYR A 241 6.58 2.06 1.61
CA TYR A 241 7.33 1.74 2.82
C TYR A 241 6.43 1.43 4.00
N ILE A 242 7.01 0.85 5.05
CA ILE A 242 6.31 0.50 6.29
C ILE A 242 6.81 1.41 7.41
N LEU A 243 5.88 2.10 8.05
CA LEU A 243 6.08 3.09 9.10
C LEU A 243 5.58 2.51 10.44
N ARG A 244 6.49 2.29 11.39
CA ARG A 244 6.11 1.97 12.78
C ARG A 244 5.83 3.25 13.55
N LEU A 245 4.59 3.40 13.99
CA LEU A 245 4.15 4.50 14.85
C LEU A 245 3.94 4.04 16.29
N GLU A 246 4.19 4.95 17.23
CA GLU A 246 3.74 4.85 18.61
C GLU A 246 2.40 5.60 18.78
N GLY A 247 1.50 5.02 19.58
CA GLY A 247 0.17 5.57 19.82
C GLY A 247 0.22 6.89 20.59
N ARG A 248 -0.78 7.74 20.36
CA ARG A 248 -0.86 9.11 20.89
C ARG A 248 -2.26 9.46 21.34
N SER A 249 -2.36 10.37 22.32
CA SER A 249 -3.66 10.81 22.86
C SER A 249 -4.60 11.26 21.74
N LEU A 250 -5.85 10.77 21.73
CA LEU A 250 -6.78 10.95 20.62
C LEU A 250 -7.21 12.43 20.45
N GLY A 251 -6.56 13.11 19.52
CA GLY A 251 -6.76 14.53 19.24
C GLY A 251 -5.53 15.19 18.62
N PHE A 252 -5.71 16.40 18.10
CA PHE A 252 -4.70 17.13 17.34
C PHE A 252 -4.97 18.64 17.37
N SER A 253 -3.93 19.43 17.15
CA SER A 253 -4.00 20.86 16.82
C SER A 253 -3.47 21.19 15.44
N ASN A 254 -2.76 20.25 14.80
CA ASN A 254 -2.05 20.48 13.55
C ASN A 254 -2.60 19.54 12.49
N ILE A 255 -2.70 20.03 11.25
CA ILE A 255 -3.18 19.26 10.09
C ILE A 255 -2.31 19.62 8.88
N THR A 256 -1.98 18.65 8.03
CA THR A 256 -1.05 18.81 6.90
C THR A 256 -1.72 18.39 5.59
N HIS A 257 -1.37 19.03 4.47
CA HIS A 257 -1.69 18.52 3.13
C HIS A 257 -0.45 18.39 2.24
N HIS A 258 -0.60 17.56 1.21
CA HIS A 258 0.37 17.33 0.14
C HIS A 258 -0.27 17.73 -1.20
N ALA A 259 0.41 18.54 -2.01
CA ALA A 259 -0.19 19.14 -3.21
C ALA A 259 0.13 18.38 -4.50
N ASN A 260 1.17 17.55 -4.50
CA ASN A 260 1.72 16.91 -5.69
C ASN A 260 1.48 15.39 -5.77
N VAL A 261 0.92 14.76 -4.72
CA VAL A 261 0.68 13.31 -4.67
C VAL A 261 -0.66 12.93 -4.03
N THR A 262 -1.25 11.82 -4.46
CA THR A 262 -2.28 11.10 -3.68
C THR A 262 -1.61 10.11 -2.72
N GLN A 263 -1.82 10.26 -1.42
CA GLN A 263 -1.22 9.39 -0.41
C GLN A 263 -2.13 8.20 -0.11
N CYS A 264 -1.62 6.96 -0.08
CA CYS A 264 -2.38 5.80 0.39
C CYS A 264 -1.81 5.26 1.70
N LEU A 265 -2.67 4.98 2.69
CA LEU A 265 -2.27 4.73 4.07
C LEU A 265 -3.21 3.71 4.73
N GLY A 266 -2.65 2.61 5.27
CA GLY A 266 -3.43 1.52 5.85
C GLY A 266 -2.71 0.78 6.98
N SER A 267 -3.48 0.26 7.94
CA SER A 267 -2.95 -0.55 9.05
C SER A 267 -2.65 -1.97 8.57
N ILE A 268 -1.41 -2.45 8.74
CA ILE A 268 -1.03 -3.79 8.28
C ILE A 268 -1.77 -4.86 9.09
N GLY A 269 -1.93 -4.64 10.41
CA GLY A 269 -2.69 -5.52 11.30
C GLY A 269 -4.21 -5.45 11.17
N ALA A 270 -4.77 -4.67 10.22
CA ALA A 270 -6.20 -4.36 10.12
C ALA A 270 -6.81 -3.80 11.43
N HIS A 271 -5.97 -3.14 12.25
CA HIS A 271 -6.37 -2.59 13.55
C HIS A 271 -7.16 -1.29 13.36
N VAL A 272 -7.99 -0.94 14.34
CA VAL A 272 -8.80 0.29 14.29
C VAL A 272 -7.92 1.51 14.54
N TRP A 273 -7.99 2.48 13.63
CA TRP A 273 -7.29 3.76 13.72
C TRP A 273 -8.19 4.91 13.27
N TYR A 274 -7.74 6.15 13.47
CA TYR A 274 -8.52 7.36 13.23
C TYR A 274 -7.71 8.38 12.44
N LEU A 275 -8.40 9.21 11.67
CA LEU A 275 -7.81 10.25 10.84
C LEU A 275 -8.63 11.54 10.97
N GLY A 276 -8.03 12.61 11.47
CA GLY A 276 -8.60 13.95 11.33
C GLY A 276 -8.44 14.43 9.89
N VAL A 277 -9.45 15.05 9.28
CA VAL A 277 -9.40 15.54 7.89
C VAL A 277 -10.13 16.86 7.67
N ALA A 278 -9.72 17.58 6.61
CA ALA A 278 -10.48 18.63 5.94
C ALA A 278 -10.45 18.42 4.41
N LYS A 279 -11.39 19.03 3.68
CA LYS A 279 -11.47 18.88 2.21
C LYS A 279 -10.22 19.48 1.52
N PRO A 280 -9.84 19.00 0.32
CA PRO A 280 -8.88 19.70 -0.53
C PRO A 280 -9.23 21.18 -0.72
N SER A 281 -8.23 22.05 -0.60
CA SER A 281 -8.38 23.51 -0.73
C SER A 281 -7.26 24.17 -1.55
N LEU A 282 -6.60 23.38 -2.41
CA LEU A 282 -5.69 23.89 -3.44
C LEU A 282 -6.44 24.80 -4.42
N ILE A 283 -5.72 25.77 -4.97
CA ILE A 283 -6.16 26.59 -6.11
C ILE A 283 -5.21 26.25 -7.26
N GLU A 284 -5.74 25.73 -8.37
CA GLU A 284 -4.99 25.45 -9.59
C GLU A 284 -5.00 26.69 -10.52
N ASP A 285 -3.97 26.85 -11.35
CA ASP A 285 -3.64 28.12 -12.01
C ASP A 285 -4.66 28.62 -13.05
N ASP A 286 -5.59 27.76 -13.50
CA ASP A 286 -6.61 28.09 -14.52
C ASP A 286 -7.86 28.82 -13.95
N ASP A 287 -7.95 29.06 -12.63
CA ASP A 287 -9.08 29.75 -12.00
C ASP A 287 -8.98 31.29 -12.21
N ASP A 288 -9.20 31.76 -13.45
CA ASP A 288 -9.08 33.16 -13.96
C ASP A 288 -9.96 34.21 -13.22
N ASN A 289 -10.74 33.78 -12.22
CA ASN A 289 -11.34 34.66 -11.22
C ASN A 289 -10.26 35.13 -10.21
N GLY A 290 -9.55 36.20 -10.59
CA GLY A 290 -8.34 36.72 -9.94
C GLY A 290 -8.24 36.60 -8.40
N ARG A 291 -7.11 35.99 -7.97
CA ARG A 291 -6.60 35.78 -6.60
C ARG A 291 -7.60 36.08 -5.47
N ARG A 292 -8.34 35.04 -5.06
CA ARG A 292 -9.25 35.05 -3.90
C ARG A 292 -8.57 35.70 -2.68
N VAL A 293 -9.30 36.54 -1.94
CA VAL A 293 -8.76 37.42 -0.88
C VAL A 293 -7.98 36.65 0.20
N ASP A 294 -8.43 35.44 0.54
CA ASP A 294 -7.88 34.61 1.60
C ASP A 294 -6.89 33.53 1.11
N ALA A 295 -6.48 33.58 -0.17
CA ALA A 295 -5.56 32.62 -0.77
C ALA A 295 -4.11 32.83 -0.28
N LEU A 296 -3.57 31.82 0.42
CA LEU A 296 -2.18 31.78 0.85
C LEU A 296 -1.31 31.03 -0.15
N GLU A 297 -0.02 31.35 -0.13
CA GLU A 297 1.02 30.72 -0.93
C GLU A 297 1.86 29.82 -0.03
N SER A 298 2.11 28.58 -0.46
CA SER A 298 2.87 27.60 0.33
C SER A 298 4.38 27.77 0.17
N LYS A 299 5.16 27.05 0.97
CA LYS A 299 6.63 26.97 0.79
C LYS A 299 7.03 26.36 -0.56
N SER A 300 6.14 25.57 -1.18
CA SER A 300 6.32 24.93 -2.48
C SER A 300 5.57 25.66 -3.61
N GLY A 301 5.18 26.92 -3.40
CA GLY A 301 4.65 27.82 -4.42
C GLY A 301 3.19 27.62 -4.81
N HIS A 302 2.57 26.50 -4.44
CA HIS A 302 1.14 26.28 -4.71
C HIS A 302 0.26 27.20 -3.86
N LEU A 303 -0.85 27.66 -4.46
CA LEU A 303 -1.87 28.45 -3.76
C LEU A 303 -2.88 27.53 -3.06
N TYR A 304 -3.38 27.95 -1.90
CA TYR A 304 -4.38 27.21 -1.12
C TYR A 304 -5.19 28.13 -0.19
N ILE A 305 -6.31 27.63 0.32
CA ILE A 305 -7.09 28.27 1.40
C ILE A 305 -6.90 27.47 2.71
N PRO A 306 -6.56 28.07 3.86
CA PRO A 306 -6.48 27.35 5.13
C PRO A 306 -7.82 26.70 5.54
N PRO A 307 -7.80 25.51 6.18
CA PRO A 307 -9.03 24.79 6.51
C PRO A 307 -9.78 25.43 7.69
N ALA A 308 -11.10 25.55 7.59
CA ALA A 308 -11.91 26.12 8.66
C ALA A 308 -12.12 25.12 9.82
N VAL A 309 -12.35 25.63 11.04
CA VAL A 309 -12.49 24.80 12.26
C VAL A 309 -13.74 23.91 12.18
N GLU A 310 -14.80 24.45 11.60
CA GLU A 310 -16.10 23.84 11.35
C GLU A 310 -16.11 22.79 10.22
N GLU A 311 -15.06 22.74 9.38
CA GLU A 311 -14.90 21.76 8.31
C GLU A 311 -14.21 20.48 8.77
N ILE A 312 -13.47 20.55 9.89
CA ILE A 312 -12.71 19.40 10.40
C ILE A 312 -13.62 18.25 10.81
N ARG A 313 -13.33 17.06 10.28
CA ARG A 313 -13.95 15.78 10.67
C ARG A 313 -12.91 14.85 11.25
N VAL A 314 -13.35 13.81 11.95
CA VAL A 314 -12.54 12.65 12.29
C VAL A 314 -13.22 11.42 11.73
N PHE A 315 -12.48 10.60 11.00
CA PHE A 315 -12.92 9.29 10.55
C PHE A 315 -12.35 8.19 11.45
N ARG A 316 -13.14 7.14 11.63
CA ARG A 316 -12.76 5.85 12.17
C ARG A 316 -12.56 4.89 11.00
N ILE A 317 -11.37 4.36 10.86
CA ILE A 317 -11.02 3.34 9.86
C ILE A 317 -10.94 2.01 10.60
N SER A 318 -11.71 1.01 10.17
CA SER A 318 -11.73 -0.30 10.82
C SER A 318 -11.80 -1.47 9.82
N GLY A 319 -11.17 -2.59 10.20
CA GLY A 319 -11.09 -3.78 9.36
C GLY A 319 -10.00 -3.71 8.28
N PRO A 320 -10.04 -4.62 7.29
CA PRO A 320 -9.10 -4.68 6.18
C PRO A 320 -9.41 -3.57 5.16
N LYS A 321 -9.03 -2.34 5.49
CA LYS A 321 -9.24 -1.14 4.65
C LYS A 321 -8.03 -0.24 4.64
N PHE A 322 -7.87 0.54 3.57
CA PHE A 322 -6.97 1.69 3.55
C PHE A 322 -7.65 2.94 2.99
N VAL A 323 -7.09 4.10 3.33
CA VAL A 323 -7.49 5.37 2.72
C VAL A 323 -6.58 5.67 1.54
N LYS A 324 -7.13 6.17 0.45
CA LYS A 324 -6.39 6.95 -0.55
C LYS A 324 -6.85 8.40 -0.43
N LEU A 325 -5.95 9.30 -0.04
CA LEU A 325 -6.22 10.72 0.07
C LEU A 325 -6.12 11.40 -1.31
N ASN A 326 -7.01 12.34 -1.58
CA ASN A 326 -6.88 13.19 -2.76
C ASN A 326 -5.74 14.20 -2.59
N ARG A 327 -5.16 14.66 -3.71
CA ARG A 327 -4.20 15.78 -3.69
C ARG A 327 -4.85 16.99 -3.01
N GLY A 328 -4.14 17.60 -2.08
CA GLY A 328 -4.63 18.71 -1.27
C GLY A 328 -5.44 18.33 -0.03
N THR A 329 -5.80 17.05 0.20
CA THR A 329 -6.56 16.67 1.40
C THR A 329 -5.73 16.92 2.66
N TRP A 330 -6.24 17.82 3.49
CA TRP A 330 -5.72 18.06 4.83
C TRP A 330 -5.99 16.86 5.71
N HIS A 331 -4.98 16.34 6.37
CA HIS A 331 -5.08 15.18 7.24
C HIS A 331 -4.20 15.29 8.49
N ALA A 332 -4.64 14.63 9.57
CA ALA A 332 -3.99 14.57 10.87
C ALA A 332 -4.11 13.15 11.42
N GLY A 333 -3.08 12.33 11.19
CA GLY A 333 -3.04 10.94 11.62
C GLY A 333 -1.79 10.21 11.12
N PRO A 334 -1.77 8.87 11.18
CA PRO A 334 -2.71 8.02 11.91
C PRO A 334 -2.83 8.39 13.40
N LEU A 335 -4.02 8.26 13.96
CA LEU A 335 -4.30 8.45 15.38
C LEU A 335 -4.82 7.13 15.96
N PHE A 336 -4.21 6.64 17.02
CA PHE A 336 -4.61 5.43 17.75
C PHE A 336 -4.04 5.51 19.17
N ARG A 337 -4.60 4.73 20.10
CA ARG A 337 -4.37 4.92 21.55
C ARG A 337 -2.90 4.74 21.95
N ASP A 338 -2.47 5.60 22.85
CA ASP A 338 -1.20 5.54 23.57
C ASP A 338 -1.01 4.23 24.34
N GLY A 339 0.26 3.84 24.53
CA GLY A 339 0.62 2.54 25.11
C GLY A 339 0.51 1.36 24.14
N SER A 340 0.28 1.61 22.84
CA SER A 340 0.37 0.62 21.76
C SER A 340 1.22 1.17 20.62
N SER A 341 1.87 0.30 19.86
CA SER A 341 2.52 0.63 18.58
C SER A 341 1.82 -0.10 17.44
N MET A 342 1.90 0.46 16.23
CA MET A 342 1.21 -0.07 15.06
C MET A 342 2.01 0.23 13.79
N ASP A 343 2.09 -0.78 12.92
CA ASP A 343 2.72 -0.65 11.61
C ASP A 343 1.68 -0.29 10.56
N PHE A 344 1.96 0.79 9.83
CA PHE A 344 1.22 1.23 8.66
C PHE A 344 2.08 1.05 7.42
N TYR A 345 1.48 0.70 6.29
CA TYR A 345 2.14 0.96 5.00
C TYR A 345 1.69 2.32 4.48
N ASN A 346 2.58 2.99 3.75
CA ASN A 346 2.33 4.29 3.15
C ASN A 346 2.84 4.32 1.69
N LEU A 347 2.07 4.93 0.80
CA LEU A 347 2.40 5.16 -0.61
C LEU A 347 2.31 6.66 -0.91
N GLU A 348 3.44 7.29 -1.19
CA GLU A 348 3.57 8.73 -1.49
C GLU A 348 4.75 8.97 -2.46
N LEU A 349 5.32 10.19 -2.54
CA LEU A 349 6.60 10.43 -3.23
C LEU A 349 7.76 10.41 -2.23
N THR A 350 8.96 10.07 -2.71
CA THR A 350 10.18 9.95 -1.88
C THR A 350 10.54 11.21 -1.08
N ASN A 351 10.09 12.39 -1.53
CA ASN A 351 10.34 13.69 -0.92
C ASN A 351 9.07 14.40 -0.41
N THR A 352 7.91 13.73 -0.35
CA THR A 352 6.62 14.33 0.05
C THR A 352 6.74 15.06 1.40
N ASN A 353 7.34 14.40 2.39
CA ASN A 353 7.56 14.97 3.73
C ASN A 353 8.69 16.01 3.81
N GLU A 354 9.49 16.21 2.75
CA GLU A 354 10.57 17.20 2.69
C GLU A 354 10.14 18.50 2.00
N VAL A 355 9.52 18.40 0.82
CA VAL A 355 9.21 19.55 -0.06
C VAL A 355 7.73 19.78 -0.35
N ASP A 356 6.87 18.78 -0.10
CA ASP A 356 5.43 18.85 -0.41
C ASP A 356 4.55 18.82 0.85
N HIS A 357 4.99 19.42 1.95
CA HIS A 357 4.19 19.51 3.18
C HIS A 357 3.77 20.97 3.50
N THR A 358 2.46 21.18 3.63
CA THR A 358 1.89 22.44 4.14
C THR A 358 1.07 22.15 5.39
N THR A 359 1.39 22.79 6.51
CA THR A 359 0.77 22.50 7.82
C THR A 359 0.08 23.74 8.41
N HIS A 360 -1.18 23.58 8.83
CA HIS A 360 -1.92 24.57 9.61
C HIS A 360 -1.94 24.17 11.10
N ASP A 361 -1.77 25.16 11.99
CA ASP A 361 -1.77 24.99 13.45
C ASP A 361 -2.98 25.71 14.04
N PHE A 362 -4.04 24.97 14.33
CA PHE A 362 -5.29 25.49 14.92
C PHE A 362 -5.11 26.02 16.34
N LYS A 363 -4.10 25.55 17.09
CA LYS A 363 -3.86 26.05 18.45
C LYS A 363 -3.24 27.44 18.41
N LYS A 364 -2.33 27.69 17.46
CA LYS A 364 -1.72 29.00 17.21
C LYS A 364 -2.65 29.95 16.46
N ASN A 365 -3.31 29.46 15.41
CA ASN A 365 -4.05 30.30 14.46
C ASN A 365 -5.53 30.50 14.87
N ASN A 366 -6.12 29.58 15.64
CA ASN A 366 -7.54 29.60 16.01
C ASN A 366 -7.79 29.43 17.53
N GLY A 367 -6.77 29.12 18.34
CA GLY A 367 -6.91 28.82 19.76
C GLY A 367 -7.54 27.45 20.10
N VAL A 368 -7.71 26.58 19.10
CA VAL A 368 -8.49 25.33 19.19
C VAL A 368 -7.58 24.10 19.34
N ILE A 369 -8.04 23.11 20.10
CA ILE A 369 -7.53 21.73 20.05
C ILE A 369 -8.72 20.80 19.82
N PHE A 370 -8.59 19.87 18.87
CA PHE A 370 -9.58 18.84 18.62
C PHE A 370 -9.32 17.61 19.51
N ARG A 371 -10.38 17.01 20.05
CA ARG A 371 -10.39 15.72 20.73
C ARG A 371 -11.54 14.88 20.20
N PHE A 372 -11.44 13.58 20.33
CA PHE A 372 -12.54 12.66 20.08
C PHE A 372 -12.45 11.46 21.02
N ASP A 373 -13.60 10.87 21.31
CA ASP A 373 -13.69 9.59 22.00
C ASP A 373 -13.95 8.50 20.92
N PRO A 374 -13.28 7.33 20.98
CA PRO A 374 -13.19 6.35 19.87
C PRO A 374 -14.36 5.35 19.73
#